data_AF-A0A6A4N9I7-F1
#
_entry.id   AF-A0A6A4N9I7-F1
#
_cell.length_a   1.000
_cell.length_b   1.000
_cell.length_c   1.000
_cell.angle_alpha   90.00
_cell.angle_beta   90.00
_cell.angle_gamma   90.00
#
_symmetry.space_group_name_H-M   'P 1'
#
loop_
_entity.id
_entity.type
_entity.pdbx_description
1 polymer ?
#
loop_
_entity_poly.entity_id
_entity_poly.type
_entity_poly.pdbx_seq_one_letter_code
_entity_poly.pdbx_strand_id
1 'polypeptide(L)'
;MPRIRHGYAHVVNNMYLGWLQYAIGGSMEPSLKSEANLFIAPTSGSKEVTWRKVGNTNGNKWQFHSVKDIFENGASFKATKGGYVPKPNYNRDQAFKVADAKSVRSLTSSSGALRCSKTSIC
;
A
#
# COMPACT_ATOMS: atom_id res chain seq x y z
N MET A 1 -2.95 2.01 -5.10
CA MET A 1 -3.23 3.33 -4.49
C MET A 1 -4.68 3.41 -4.02
N PRO A 2 -5.07 2.68 -2.96
CA PRO A 2 -6.45 2.70 -2.50
C PRO A 2 -6.74 3.92 -1.63
N ARG A 3 -7.99 4.39 -1.69
CA ARG A 3 -8.60 5.24 -0.67
C ARG A 3 -9.66 4.42 0.06
N ILE A 4 -9.39 4.08 1.32
CA ILE A 4 -10.19 3.12 2.08
C ILE A 4 -11.25 3.86 2.90
N ARG A 5 -12.47 3.34 2.97
CA ARG A 5 -13.54 3.84 3.85
C ARG A 5 -14.12 2.68 4.62
N HIS A 6 -13.95 2.69 5.94
CA HIS A 6 -14.20 1.54 6.81
C HIS A 6 -13.39 0.28 6.42
N GLY A 7 -13.47 -0.75 7.25
CA GLY A 7 -12.89 -2.06 6.97
C GLY A 7 -11.36 -2.09 7.05
N TYR A 8 -10.81 -3.14 6.43
CA TYR A 8 -9.39 -3.46 6.47
C TYR A 8 -8.85 -3.71 5.05
N ALA A 9 -7.65 -3.20 4.77
CA ALA A 9 -6.90 -3.54 3.58
C ALA A 9 -5.53 -4.09 3.94
N HIS A 10 -5.14 -5.16 3.25
CA HIS A 10 -3.77 -5.66 3.23
C HIS A 10 -3.17 -5.36 1.86
N VAL A 11 -2.15 -4.53 1.84
CA VAL A 11 -1.49 -4.04 0.61
C VAL A 11 -0.08 -4.59 0.59
N VAL A 12 0.22 -5.45 -0.38
CA VAL A 12 1.45 -6.25 -0.36
C VAL A 12 2.20 -6.23 -1.70
N ASN A 13 3.52 -6.09 -1.66
CA ASN A 13 4.42 -6.18 -2.81
C ASN A 13 4.02 -5.35 -4.05
N ASN A 14 3.46 -4.16 -3.85
CA ASN A 14 3.14 -3.21 -4.91
C ASN A 14 4.26 -2.18 -5.10
N MET A 15 4.50 -1.77 -6.34
CA MET A 15 5.36 -0.63 -6.67
C MET A 15 4.51 0.63 -6.87
N TYR A 16 4.82 1.69 -6.13
CA TYR A 16 4.14 2.98 -6.17
C TYR A 16 5.06 4.04 -6.75
N LEU A 17 4.55 4.75 -7.76
CA LEU A 17 5.22 5.82 -8.48
C LEU A 17 4.19 6.93 -8.79
N GLY A 18 4.65 8.16 -8.90
CA GLY A 18 3.91 9.25 -9.56
C GLY A 18 2.63 9.73 -8.85
N TRP A 19 2.46 9.49 -7.55
CA TRP A 19 1.34 10.08 -6.83
C TRP A 19 1.52 11.61 -6.71
N LEU A 20 0.43 12.36 -6.84
CA LEU A 20 0.47 13.82 -6.72
C LEU A 20 0.31 14.29 -5.27
N GLN A 21 -0.71 13.75 -4.60
CA GLN A 21 -1.08 14.15 -3.23
C GLN A 21 -0.67 13.10 -2.19
N TYR A 22 -1.04 11.83 -2.43
CA TYR A 22 -0.73 10.69 -1.58
C TYR A 22 -0.90 9.40 -2.39
N ALA A 23 -0.28 8.30 -1.93
CA ALA A 23 -0.43 6.98 -2.55
C ALA A 23 -1.52 6.14 -1.89
N ILE A 24 -1.71 6.26 -0.57
CA ILE A 24 -2.72 5.50 0.19
C ILE A 24 -3.51 6.43 1.11
N GLY A 25 -4.83 6.41 0.97
CA GLY A 25 -5.73 7.31 1.70
C GLY A 25 -6.74 6.58 2.57
N GLY A 26 -7.31 7.27 3.54
CA GLY A 26 -8.43 6.75 4.33
C GLY A 26 -9.49 7.80 4.70
N SER A 27 -10.71 7.33 4.98
CA SER A 27 -11.79 8.09 5.63
C SER A 27 -12.64 7.19 6.52
N MET A 28 -13.21 7.74 7.59
CA MET A 28 -14.05 6.98 8.55
C MET A 28 -13.35 5.74 9.13
N GLU A 29 -12.16 5.96 9.69
CA GLU A 29 -11.47 5.00 10.55
C GLU A 29 -11.18 3.62 9.91
N PRO A 30 -10.54 3.55 8.72
CA PRO A 30 -10.11 2.29 8.15
C PRO A 30 -8.84 1.76 8.85
N SER A 31 -8.61 0.46 8.70
CA SER A 31 -7.36 -0.21 9.08
C SER A 31 -6.59 -0.64 7.83
N LEU A 32 -5.27 -0.51 7.87
CA LEU A 32 -4.37 -0.81 6.76
C LEU A 32 -3.11 -1.48 7.29
N LYS A 33 -2.76 -2.61 6.68
CA LYS A 33 -1.42 -3.17 6.73
C LYS A 33 -0.78 -3.02 5.35
N SER A 34 0.23 -2.17 5.26
CA SER A 34 1.15 -2.07 4.13
C SER A 34 2.34 -2.97 4.43
N GLU A 35 2.60 -3.96 3.57
CA GLU A 35 3.67 -4.93 3.78
C GLU A 35 4.54 -5.12 2.52
N ALA A 36 5.84 -4.90 2.69
CA ALA A 36 6.87 -5.12 1.67
C ALA A 36 6.58 -4.48 0.30
N ASN A 37 6.00 -3.27 0.30
CA ASN A 37 5.80 -2.44 -0.88
C ASN A 37 7.02 -1.55 -1.15
N LEU A 38 7.12 -1.04 -2.38
CA LEU A 38 8.12 -0.07 -2.79
C LEU A 38 7.45 1.26 -3.10
N PHE A 39 7.78 2.30 -2.34
CA PHE A 39 7.26 3.66 -2.54
C PHE A 39 8.37 4.57 -3.04
N ILE A 40 8.23 5.06 -4.27
CA ILE A 40 9.17 5.98 -4.90
C ILE A 40 8.47 7.32 -5.07
N ALA A 41 8.79 8.28 -4.20
CA ALA A 41 8.13 9.57 -4.21
C ALA A 41 8.37 10.32 -5.54
N PRO A 42 7.41 11.13 -6.00
CA PRO A 42 7.59 11.97 -7.18
C PRO A 42 8.69 13.01 -6.95
N THR A 43 9.29 13.54 -8.01
CA THR A 43 10.30 14.61 -7.91
C THR A 43 9.72 15.90 -7.32
N SER A 44 8.51 16.26 -7.73
CA SER A 44 7.73 17.39 -7.20
C SER A 44 6.42 16.89 -6.57
N GLY A 45 5.96 17.57 -5.53
CA GLY A 45 4.74 17.22 -4.80
C GLY A 45 5.01 16.52 -3.46
N SER A 46 4.00 15.79 -2.97
CA SER A 46 4.03 15.20 -1.63
C SER A 46 4.97 14.00 -1.53
N LYS A 47 5.79 14.01 -0.47
CA LYS A 47 6.64 12.88 -0.08
C LYS A 47 5.96 11.92 0.89
N GLU A 48 4.83 12.33 1.47
CA GLU A 48 4.07 11.47 2.38
C GLU A 48 3.21 10.49 1.58
N VAL A 49 3.41 9.20 1.81
CA VAL A 49 2.67 8.10 1.18
C VAL A 49 1.22 8.08 1.63
N THR A 50 0.96 8.46 2.88
CA THR A 50 -0.33 8.31 3.54
C THR A 50 -1.11 9.61 3.61
N TRP A 51 -2.43 9.54 3.44
CA TRP A 51 -3.33 10.64 3.75
C TRP A 51 -4.53 10.18 4.57
N ARG A 52 -4.96 11.02 5.53
CA ARG A 52 -6.07 10.72 6.45
C ARG A 52 -7.07 11.87 6.43
N LYS A 53 -8.34 11.58 6.10
CA LYS A 53 -9.43 12.56 6.29
C LYS A 53 -9.75 12.69 7.77
N VAL A 54 -9.21 13.69 8.45
CA VAL A 54 -9.58 14.00 9.84
C VAL A 54 -11.04 14.46 9.86
N GLY A 55 -11.88 13.82 10.68
CA GLY A 55 -13.27 14.22 10.92
C GLY A 55 -13.42 14.96 12.26
N ASN A 56 -14.61 15.51 12.54
CA ASN A 56 -14.92 16.26 13.77
C ASN A 56 -14.99 15.40 15.05
N THR A 57 -14.71 14.10 14.98
CA THR A 57 -14.73 13.20 16.14
C THR A 57 -13.31 12.97 16.66
N ASN A 58 -13.12 13.19 17.96
CA ASN A 58 -11.85 13.12 18.73
C ASN A 58 -11.21 11.71 18.82
N GLY A 59 -11.31 10.88 17.79
CA GLY A 59 -10.91 9.47 17.82
C GLY A 59 -9.76 9.16 16.87
N ASN A 60 -8.54 9.01 17.41
CA ASN A 60 -7.36 8.46 16.73
C ASN A 60 -7.48 6.96 16.38
N LYS A 61 -8.64 6.47 15.92
CA LYS A 61 -8.90 5.02 15.69
C LYS A 61 -8.29 4.46 14.40
N TRP A 62 -7.51 5.24 13.68
CA TRP A 62 -6.95 4.87 12.39
C TRP A 62 -5.71 4.02 12.61
N GLN A 63 -5.68 2.83 12.02
CA GLN A 63 -4.59 1.86 12.20
C GLN A 63 -3.87 1.64 10.88
N PHE A 64 -2.90 2.50 10.57
CA PHE A 64 -2.06 2.35 9.37
C PHE A 64 -0.71 1.84 9.81
N HIS A 65 -0.36 0.63 9.38
CA HIS A 65 0.90 -0.01 9.71
C HIS A 65 1.70 -0.22 8.43
N SER A 66 3.00 0.04 8.52
CA SER A 66 3.97 -0.24 7.47
C SER A 66 4.95 -1.30 8.00
N VAL A 67 5.14 -2.37 7.24
CA VAL A 67 5.96 -3.52 7.62
C VAL A 67 6.89 -3.87 6.46
N LYS A 68 8.20 -3.70 6.65
CA LYS A 68 9.23 -3.99 5.63
C LYS A 68 9.06 -3.25 4.30
N ASP A 69 8.28 -2.16 4.28
CA ASP A 69 8.20 -1.31 3.08
C ASP A 69 9.54 -0.61 2.83
N ILE A 70 9.86 -0.38 1.55
CA ILE A 70 11.01 0.41 1.12
C ILE A 70 10.52 1.77 0.64
N PHE A 71 11.23 2.81 1.07
CA PHE A 71 10.94 4.20 0.72
C PHE A 71 12.14 4.80 -0.01
N GLU A 72 11.90 5.30 -1.21
CA GLU A 72 12.91 5.95 -2.06
C GLU A 72 12.51 7.40 -2.38
N ASN A 73 13.48 8.21 -2.80
CA ASN A 73 13.30 9.61 -3.18
C ASN A 73 12.63 10.48 -2.09
N GLY A 74 12.92 10.16 -0.82
CA GLY A 74 12.37 10.86 0.33
C GLY A 74 10.93 10.47 0.70
N ALA A 75 10.38 9.40 0.11
CA ALA A 75 9.07 8.89 0.52
C ALA A 75 9.04 8.61 2.04
N SER A 76 7.90 8.87 2.66
CA SER A 76 7.69 8.63 4.09
C SER A 76 6.29 8.11 4.37
N PHE A 77 6.14 7.28 5.40
CA PHE A 77 4.86 6.70 5.78
C PHE A 77 4.53 7.08 7.22
N LYS A 78 3.42 7.79 7.42
CA LYS A 78 2.95 8.15 8.76
C LYS A 78 2.17 7.00 9.37
N ALA A 79 2.91 6.06 9.96
CA ALA A 79 2.34 4.91 10.65
C ALA A 79 1.66 5.30 11.97
N THR A 80 0.67 4.52 12.36
CA THR A 80 0.09 4.58 13.70
C THR A 80 1.14 4.07 14.70
N LYS A 81 1.48 4.92 15.68
CA LYS A 81 2.49 4.61 16.70
C LYS A 81 1.89 3.70 17.77
N GLY A 82 2.57 2.60 18.07
CA GLY A 82 2.08 1.60 19.03
C GLY A 82 0.86 0.83 18.52
N GLY A 83 0.58 -0.31 19.15
CA GLY A 83 -0.55 -1.17 18.81
C GLY A 83 -0.18 -2.40 17.98
N TYR A 84 -1.07 -3.39 18.03
CA TYR A 84 -0.94 -4.64 17.29
C TYR A 84 -1.18 -4.41 15.80
N VAL A 85 -0.25 -4.87 14.95
CA VAL A 85 -0.47 -4.86 13.50
C VAL A 85 -1.54 -5.91 13.17
N PRO A 86 -2.70 -5.52 12.63
CA PRO A 86 -3.76 -6.47 12.32
C PRO A 86 -3.24 -7.54 11.35
N LYS A 87 -3.41 -8.81 11.71
CA LYS A 87 -3.15 -9.90 10.77
C LYS A 87 -4.35 -10.02 9.83
N PRO A 88 -4.12 -10.19 8.52
CA PRO A 88 -5.21 -10.52 7.62
C PRO A 88 -5.81 -11.88 8.03
N ASN A 89 -7.14 -11.94 8.10
CA ASN A 89 -7.88 -13.18 8.39
C ASN A 89 -8.01 -14.05 7.12
N TYR A 90 -6.88 -14.42 6.54
CA TYR A 90 -6.85 -15.28 5.36
C TYR A 90 -7.14 -16.73 5.74
N ASN A 91 -8.01 -17.38 4.97
CA ASN A 91 -8.08 -18.84 4.95
C ASN A 91 -6.88 -19.41 4.18
N ARG A 92 -6.77 -20.75 4.11
CA ARG A 92 -5.63 -21.42 3.43
C ARG A 92 -5.55 -21.08 1.94
N ASP A 93 -6.69 -20.91 1.27
CA ASP A 93 -6.75 -20.62 -0.18
C ASP A 93 -6.44 -19.16 -0.50
N GLN A 94 -6.61 -18.27 0.48
CA GLN A 94 -6.30 -16.84 0.38
C GLN A 94 -4.88 -16.50 0.81
N ALA A 95 -4.21 -17.41 1.53
CA ALA A 95 -2.88 -17.17 2.03
C ALA A 95 -1.84 -17.19 0.91
N PHE A 96 -0.94 -16.21 0.93
CA PHE A 96 0.16 -16.13 -0.02
C PHE A 96 1.46 -15.73 0.68
N LYS A 97 2.59 -16.06 0.06
CA LYS A 97 3.91 -15.68 0.56
C LYS A 97 4.20 -14.22 0.20
N VAL A 98 4.61 -13.45 1.20
CA VAL A 98 5.08 -12.08 0.99
C VAL A 98 6.56 -12.11 0.63
N ALA A 99 6.89 -11.54 -0.52
CA ALA A 99 8.27 -11.44 -0.99
C ALA A 99 8.99 -10.25 -0.35
N ASP A 100 10.32 -10.21 -0.47
CA ASP A 100 11.13 -9.07 -0.02
C ASP A 100 10.84 -7.83 -0.87
N ALA A 101 10.77 -6.67 -0.21
CA ALA A 101 10.49 -5.40 -0.88
C ALA A 101 11.51 -5.05 -1.98
N LYS A 102 12.76 -5.53 -1.89
CA LYS A 102 13.79 -5.34 -2.92
C LYS A 102 13.43 -6.02 -4.25
N SER A 103 12.64 -7.10 -4.20
CA SER A 103 12.21 -7.84 -5.39
C SER A 103 10.99 -7.23 -6.07
N VAL A 104 10.34 -6.22 -5.47
CA VAL A 104 9.08 -5.64 -5.98
C VAL A 104 9.19 -5.17 -7.42
N ARG A 105 10.31 -4.53 -7.81
CA ARG A 105 10.52 -4.09 -9.21
C ARG A 105 10.41 -5.26 -10.20
N SER A 106 10.99 -6.40 -9.85
CA SER A 106 10.90 -7.62 -10.68
C SER A 106 9.48 -8.20 -10.64
N LEU A 107 8.86 -8.27 -9.47
CA LEU A 107 7.52 -8.83 -9.28
C LEU A 107 6.45 -8.06 -10.06
N THR A 108 6.61 -6.74 -10.19
CA THR A 108 5.67 -5.87 -10.91
C THR A 108 6.09 -5.55 -12.34
N SER A 109 7.14 -6.21 -12.86
CA SER A 109 7.69 -5.90 -14.20
C SER A 109 6.71 -6.24 -15.34
N SER A 110 5.87 -7.25 -15.14
CA SER A 110 4.82 -7.67 -16.07
C SER A 110 3.43 -7.15 -15.70
N SER A 111 3.34 -6.13 -14.84
CA SER A 111 2.06 -5.52 -14.48
C SER A 111 1.39 -4.87 -15.69
N GLY A 112 0.07 -5.03 -15.80
CA GLY A 112 -0.73 -4.49 -16.89
C GLY A 112 -1.35 -5.58 -17.76
N ALA A 113 -1.93 -5.19 -18.89
CA ALA A 113 -2.52 -6.13 -19.83
C ALA A 113 -1.43 -7.00 -20.47
N LEU A 114 -1.73 -8.28 -20.67
CA LEU A 114 -0.88 -9.16 -21.46
C LEU A 114 -0.78 -8.62 -22.89
N ARG A 115 0.44 -8.64 -23.46
CA ARG A 115 0.64 -8.30 -24.87
C ARG A 115 0.36 -9.52 -25.71
N CYS A 116 -0.88 -9.62 -26.19
CA CYS A 116 -1.33 -10.71 -27.05
C CYS A 116 -1.05 -10.42 -28.53
N SER A 117 -0.52 -11.42 -29.21
CA SER A 117 -0.47 -11.50 -30.67
C SER A 117 -1.56 -12.44 -31.20
N LYS A 118 -1.84 -12.40 -32.50
CA LYS A 118 -2.85 -13.28 -33.14
C LYS A 118 -2.58 -14.79 -32.96
N THR A 119 -1.37 -15.17 -32.56
CA THR A 119 -0.95 -16.58 -32.39
C THR A 119 -0.85 -17.02 -30.93
N SER A 120 -1.06 -16.13 -29.97
CA SER A 120 -0.96 -16.44 -28.54
C SER A 120 -2.33 -16.70 -27.93
N ILE A 121 -2.42 -17.74 -27.09
CA ILE A 121 -3.60 -18.06 -26.26
C ILE A 121 -3.52 -17.17 -25.01
N CYS A 122 -3.87 -15.91 -25.21
CA CYS A 122 -4.36 -15.02 -24.20
C CYS A 122 -5.61 -14.34 -24.79
#